data_AF-A0A7S0QQ82-F1
#
_entry.id   AF-A0A7S0QQ82-F1
#
_cell.length_a   1.000
_cell.length_b   1.000
_cell.length_c   1.000
_cell.angle_alpha   90.00
_cell.angle_beta   90.00
_cell.angle_gamma   90.00
#
_symmetry.space_group_name_H-M   'P 1'
#
loop_
_entity.id
_entity.type
_entity.pdbx_description
1 polymer ?
#
loop_
_entity_poly.entity_id
_entity_poly.type
_entity_poly.pdbx_seq_one_letter_code
_entity_poly.pdbx_strand_id
1 'polypeptide(L)'
;RIPDHACSEPPMQARRLLSAGFDMDDDVDTDTEDQTPDDVEAQGHQAATTTRPQDTGPPKASQSQLRTEFGFCIHENIYFLPCTEPPSEEGPNHYFSIEDQYVYCPFARDFGPFNLGVVLRFCELMEEKRAEFPSRKIILHCPMEPEKCTNVAFLLGSFLIQSLDKSDGEAASVFNAISSHQQGIFLPYRDATNRPREFGLSLESCFQALRRAKSLGWTRLDDEL
;
A
#
# COMPACT_ATOMS: atom_id res chain seq x y z
N ARG A 1 -20.50 -11.83 -35.80
CA ARG A 1 -20.80 -13.20 -35.30
C ARG A 1 -19.66 -14.11 -35.75
N ILE A 2 -18.65 -14.23 -34.89
CA ILE A 2 -17.51 -15.15 -35.01
C ILE A 2 -17.45 -15.81 -33.62
N PRO A 3 -17.42 -17.15 -33.53
CA PRO A 3 -17.77 -17.85 -32.30
C PRO A 3 -16.61 -17.96 -31.29
N ASP A 4 -17.01 -17.91 -30.02
CA ASP A 4 -16.24 -18.27 -28.84
C ASP A 4 -15.85 -19.75 -28.85
N HIS A 5 -14.56 -20.01 -28.64
CA HIS A 5 -14.06 -21.26 -28.04
C HIS A 5 -13.03 -20.84 -26.98
N ALA A 6 -13.43 -20.77 -25.72
CA ALA A 6 -13.33 -21.89 -24.78
C ALA A 6 -11.87 -22.32 -24.56
N CYS A 7 -11.21 -21.70 -23.57
CA CYS A 7 -10.05 -22.29 -22.92
C CYS A 7 -10.35 -22.37 -21.42
N SER A 8 -11.11 -23.40 -21.06
CA SER A 8 -11.36 -23.82 -19.69
C SER A 8 -10.71 -25.18 -19.49
N GLU A 9 -9.69 -25.28 -18.64
CA GLU A 9 -9.37 -26.50 -17.89
C GLU A 9 -8.88 -26.16 -16.47
N PRO A 10 -9.09 -27.04 -15.47
CA PRO A 10 -9.19 -26.73 -14.04
C PRO A 10 -7.91 -27.08 -13.24
N PRO A 11 -7.84 -26.82 -11.90
CA PRO A 11 -6.57 -26.72 -11.19
C PRO A 11 -6.01 -28.09 -10.77
N MET A 12 -4.69 -28.25 -10.87
CA MET A 12 -3.99 -29.42 -10.32
C MET A 12 -3.93 -29.38 -8.79
N GLN A 13 -4.41 -30.46 -8.20
CA GLN A 13 -4.48 -30.72 -6.78
C GLN A 13 -3.10 -30.91 -6.13
N ALA A 14 -3.06 -30.57 -4.85
CA ALA A 14 -1.95 -30.74 -3.93
C ALA A 14 -1.39 -32.18 -3.89
N ARG A 15 -0.06 -32.29 -3.90
CA ARG A 15 0.65 -33.46 -3.40
C ARG A 15 1.71 -33.02 -2.39
N ARG A 16 1.42 -33.26 -1.11
CA ARG A 16 2.42 -33.45 -0.04
C ARG A 16 3.24 -34.68 -0.37
N LEU A 17 4.57 -34.55 -0.38
CA LEU A 17 5.48 -35.65 -0.03
C LEU A 17 6.56 -35.11 0.91
N LEU A 18 6.68 -35.78 2.03
CA LEU A 18 7.70 -35.65 3.06
C LEU A 18 8.99 -36.37 2.63
N SER A 19 10.10 -35.90 3.22
CA SER A 19 11.34 -36.62 3.59
C SER A 19 12.27 -37.16 2.49
N ALA A 20 13.42 -36.50 2.37
CA ALA A 20 14.78 -37.08 2.33
C ALA A 20 15.73 -35.87 2.58
N GLY A 21 16.53 -35.81 3.64
CA GLY A 21 17.64 -36.71 3.93
C GLY A 21 18.89 -36.18 3.22
N PHE A 22 19.60 -35.23 3.84
CA PHE A 22 20.93 -34.80 3.37
C PHE A 22 21.83 -34.56 4.57
N ASP A 23 22.46 -35.64 5.01
CA ASP A 23 23.66 -35.63 5.85
C ASP A 23 24.87 -35.49 4.92
N MET A 24 25.73 -34.52 5.17
CA MET A 24 27.13 -34.57 4.80
C MET A 24 27.94 -33.80 5.84
N ASP A 25 28.61 -34.59 6.67
CA ASP A 25 29.70 -34.20 7.54
C ASP A 25 30.86 -33.61 6.72
N ASP A 26 31.47 -32.54 7.23
CA ASP A 26 32.89 -32.25 7.03
C ASP A 26 33.43 -31.62 8.32
N ASP A 27 34.08 -32.46 9.11
CA ASP A 27 34.99 -32.10 10.19
C ASP A 27 36.36 -31.67 9.63
N VAL A 28 37.02 -30.72 10.32
CA VAL A 28 38.47 -30.61 10.64
C VAL A 28 38.77 -29.14 11.00
N ASP A 29 38.82 -28.82 12.29
CA ASP A 29 39.98 -28.82 13.23
C ASP A 29 40.72 -27.44 13.21
N THR A 30 40.47 -26.60 14.22
CA THR A 30 41.29 -26.33 15.43
C THR A 30 42.42 -25.31 15.22
N ASP A 31 42.34 -24.19 15.94
CA ASP A 31 43.37 -23.69 16.86
C ASP A 31 42.79 -22.48 17.64
N THR A 32 42.53 -22.59 18.95
CA THR A 32 43.42 -22.45 20.12
C THR A 32 43.60 -20.99 20.59
N GLU A 33 42.96 -20.71 21.74
CA GLU A 33 43.30 -19.82 22.87
C GLU A 33 43.74 -18.34 22.64
N ASP A 34 43.08 -17.40 23.33
CA ASP A 34 43.72 -16.68 24.45
C ASP A 34 42.68 -15.93 25.33
N GLN A 35 42.99 -15.82 26.62
CA GLN A 35 42.18 -15.27 27.71
C GLN A 35 42.39 -13.76 27.91
N THR A 36 41.40 -13.17 28.58
CA THR A 36 41.21 -11.80 29.15
C THR A 36 42.32 -11.32 30.11
N PRO A 37 42.22 -10.14 30.81
CA PRO A 37 41.45 -8.89 30.63
C PRO A 37 42.34 -7.63 30.78
N ASP A 38 41.80 -6.42 30.55
CA ASP A 38 42.38 -5.19 31.14
C ASP A 38 41.28 -4.28 31.71
N ASP A 39 41.39 -4.04 33.01
CA ASP A 39 40.60 -3.13 33.84
C ASP A 39 40.94 -1.67 33.53
N VAL A 40 39.92 -0.81 33.43
CA VAL A 40 40.14 0.65 33.40
C VAL A 40 39.33 1.30 34.52
N GLU A 41 40.08 1.72 35.53
CA GLU A 41 39.65 2.47 36.70
C GLU A 41 39.36 3.94 36.29
N ALA A 42 38.18 4.47 36.63
CA ALA A 42 37.88 5.89 36.49
C ALA A 42 37.29 6.44 37.79
N GLN A 43 38.03 7.35 38.40
CA GLN A 43 37.67 8.12 39.58
C GLN A 43 36.62 9.19 39.28
N GLY A 44 35.88 9.56 40.32
CA GLY A 44 34.58 10.22 40.22
C GLY A 44 34.60 11.73 39.99
N HIS A 45 33.39 12.27 39.79
CA HIS A 45 33.04 13.68 40.01
C HIS A 45 31.55 13.77 40.38
N GLN A 46 31.27 14.44 41.50
CA GLN A 46 29.94 14.88 41.90
C GLN A 46 29.49 16.04 40.99
N ALA A 47 28.21 16.08 40.60
CA ALA A 47 27.58 17.31 40.13
C ALA A 47 26.06 17.30 40.34
N ALA A 48 25.55 18.49 40.64
CA ALA A 48 24.23 18.83 41.13
C ALA A 48 23.07 18.63 40.15
N THR A 49 21.89 18.48 40.76
CA THR A 49 20.52 18.68 40.26
C THR A 49 20.37 19.77 39.19
N THR A 50 19.70 19.45 38.08
CA THR A 50 18.77 20.37 37.37
C THR A 50 17.82 19.54 36.50
N THR A 51 16.56 19.48 36.90
CA THR A 51 15.44 18.91 36.15
C THR A 51 15.12 19.80 34.95
N ARG A 52 15.23 19.24 33.74
CA ARG A 52 14.85 19.91 32.49
C ARG A 52 13.32 19.82 32.30
N PRO A 53 12.62 20.92 31.98
CA PRO A 53 11.19 20.86 31.69
C PRO A 53 10.95 20.04 30.42
N GLN A 54 10.00 19.10 30.50
CA GLN A 54 9.58 18.28 29.38
C GLN A 54 8.91 19.15 28.33
N ASP A 55 9.53 19.21 27.16
CA ASP A 55 8.96 19.79 25.95
C ASP A 55 7.80 18.89 25.49
N THR A 56 6.56 19.26 25.84
CA THR A 56 5.37 18.60 25.32
C THR A 56 5.19 19.02 23.87
N GLY A 57 5.76 18.21 22.98
CA GLY A 57 5.50 18.33 21.54
C GLY A 57 3.99 18.26 21.24
N PRO A 58 3.57 18.75 20.06
CA PRO A 58 2.15 18.80 19.70
C PRO A 58 1.50 17.41 19.76
N PRO A 59 0.20 17.32 20.09
CA PRO A 59 -0.47 16.05 20.32
C PRO A 59 -0.39 15.18 19.07
N LYS A 60 0.29 14.03 19.18
CA LYS A 60 0.22 12.96 18.19
C LYS A 60 -1.24 12.52 18.08
N ALA A 61 -1.83 12.67 16.89
CA ALA A 61 -3.16 12.15 16.60
C ALA A 61 -3.22 10.68 17.03
N SER A 62 -4.15 10.37 17.93
CA SER A 62 -4.30 9.02 18.49
C SER A 62 -4.66 8.04 17.38
N GLN A 63 -3.86 6.99 17.23
CA GLN A 63 -3.93 5.96 16.18
C GLN A 63 -5.29 5.22 16.11
N SER A 64 -6.21 5.46 17.06
CA SER A 64 -7.54 4.86 17.19
C SER A 64 -8.62 5.42 16.24
N GLN A 65 -8.34 6.46 15.45
CA GLN A 65 -9.35 7.09 14.59
C GLN A 65 -9.30 6.67 13.10
N LEU A 66 -8.31 5.88 12.70
CA LEU A 66 -8.05 5.58 11.28
C LEU A 66 -9.04 4.58 10.66
N ARG A 67 -9.45 3.56 11.41
CA ARG A 67 -10.37 2.52 10.95
C ARG A 67 -11.75 2.72 11.59
N THR A 68 -12.75 2.92 10.75
CA THR A 68 -14.16 3.00 11.14
C THR A 68 -14.89 1.71 10.77
N GLU A 69 -16.17 1.60 11.13
CA GLU A 69 -17.04 0.52 10.62
C GLU A 69 -17.17 0.54 9.08
N PHE A 70 -16.87 1.66 8.44
CA PHE A 70 -16.93 1.87 6.99
C PHE A 70 -15.58 1.67 6.27
N GLY A 71 -14.53 1.28 7.01
CA GLY A 71 -13.17 1.16 6.50
C GLY A 71 -12.28 2.34 6.92
N PHE A 72 -11.20 2.56 6.15
CA PHE A 72 -10.21 3.60 6.40
C PHE A 72 -10.63 4.93 5.76
N CYS A 73 -10.62 6.01 6.54
CA CYS A 73 -10.90 7.35 6.00
C CYS A 73 -9.73 7.82 5.13
N ILE A 74 -10.02 8.17 3.87
CA ILE A 74 -9.01 8.65 2.92
C ILE A 74 -9.04 10.17 2.83
N HIS A 75 -10.24 10.75 2.65
CA HIS A 75 -10.44 12.19 2.60
C HIS A 75 -11.92 12.53 2.82
N GLU A 76 -12.24 13.32 3.84
CA GLU A 76 -13.60 13.75 4.17
C GLU A 76 -14.61 12.58 4.23
N ASN A 77 -15.49 12.46 3.23
CA ASN A 77 -16.51 11.43 3.12
C ASN A 77 -16.07 10.21 2.26
N ILE A 78 -14.81 10.15 1.83
CA ILE A 78 -14.25 9.06 1.00
C ILE A 78 -13.54 8.05 1.88
N TYR A 79 -13.91 6.78 1.74
CA TYR A 79 -13.39 5.66 2.52
C TYR A 79 -12.88 4.54 1.62
N PHE A 80 -11.88 3.83 2.13
CA PHE A 80 -11.31 2.62 1.53
C PHE A 80 -11.63 1.41 2.41
N LEU A 81 -12.27 0.39 1.83
CA LEU A 81 -12.72 -0.81 2.54
C LEU A 81 -12.22 -2.10 1.88
N PRO A 82 -11.08 -2.65 2.33
CA PRO A 82 -10.72 -4.04 2.03
C PRO A 82 -11.71 -4.99 2.70
N CYS A 83 -12.32 -5.89 1.94
CA CYS A 83 -13.31 -6.85 2.45
C CYS A 83 -13.14 -8.23 1.83
N THR A 84 -13.50 -9.28 2.58
CA THR A 84 -13.53 -10.67 2.07
C THR A 84 -14.80 -10.95 1.28
N GLU A 85 -15.91 -10.34 1.68
CA GLU A 85 -17.21 -10.41 0.99
C GLU A 85 -17.65 -8.98 0.66
N PRO A 86 -18.29 -8.75 -0.50
CA PRO A 86 -18.85 -7.45 -0.83
C PRO A 86 -19.82 -6.98 0.27
N PRO A 87 -19.77 -5.70 0.67
CA PRO A 87 -20.68 -5.16 1.66
C PRO A 87 -22.11 -5.14 1.11
N SER A 88 -23.10 -5.28 2.00
CA SER A 88 -24.50 -5.02 1.63
C SER A 88 -24.68 -3.52 1.34
N GLU A 89 -25.36 -3.18 0.25
CA GLU A 89 -25.65 -1.81 -0.16
C GLU A 89 -26.82 -1.18 0.63
N GLU A 90 -27.07 -1.65 1.85
CA GLU A 90 -28.13 -1.14 2.69
C GLU A 90 -27.72 0.14 3.43
N GLY A 91 -28.61 1.13 3.40
CA GLY A 91 -28.49 2.35 4.20
C GLY A 91 -27.95 3.58 3.45
N PRO A 92 -27.51 4.61 4.18
CA PRO A 92 -27.28 5.94 3.62
C PRO A 92 -25.90 6.08 2.95
N ASN A 93 -25.04 5.07 2.95
CA ASN A 93 -23.71 5.15 2.35
C ASN A 93 -23.70 4.61 0.92
N HIS A 94 -22.83 5.13 0.08
CA HIS A 94 -22.64 4.65 -1.28
C HIS A 94 -21.43 3.71 -1.32
N TYR A 95 -21.67 2.44 -1.62
CA TYR A 95 -20.63 1.43 -1.80
C TYR A 95 -20.43 1.20 -3.29
N PHE A 96 -19.16 1.06 -3.71
CA PHE A 96 -18.85 0.64 -5.07
C PHE A 96 -17.48 -0.02 -5.14
N SER A 97 -17.26 -0.78 -6.20
CA SER A 97 -15.99 -1.40 -6.57
C SER A 97 -15.63 -0.99 -8.00
N ILE A 98 -14.33 -1.08 -8.30
CA ILE A 98 -13.77 -0.82 -9.63
C ILE A 98 -13.20 -2.08 -10.29
N GLU A 99 -13.30 -3.25 -9.64
CA GLU A 99 -12.69 -4.50 -10.09
C GLU A 99 -13.11 -4.92 -11.50
N ASP A 100 -14.39 -4.71 -11.85
CA ASP A 100 -14.92 -5.05 -13.18
C ASP A 100 -14.65 -3.96 -14.23
N GLN A 101 -14.28 -2.75 -13.80
CA GLN A 101 -14.07 -1.59 -14.67
C GLN A 101 -12.61 -1.43 -15.08
N TYR A 102 -11.69 -1.69 -14.14
CA TYR A 102 -10.26 -1.50 -14.32
C TYR A 102 -9.53 -2.81 -13.99
N VAL A 103 -9.19 -3.56 -15.03
CA VAL A 103 -8.40 -4.79 -14.91
C VAL A 103 -6.97 -4.51 -15.34
N TYR A 104 -6.02 -4.76 -14.46
CA TYR A 104 -4.61 -4.75 -14.83
C TYR A 104 -4.27 -6.05 -15.56
N CYS A 105 -3.67 -5.95 -16.74
CA CYS A 105 -3.21 -7.12 -17.50
C CYS A 105 -1.72 -7.33 -17.24
N PRO A 106 -1.33 -8.32 -16.41
CA PRO A 106 0.06 -8.56 -16.09
C PRO A 106 0.82 -9.18 -17.26
N PHE A 107 2.10 -8.83 -17.40
CA PHE A 107 3.00 -9.49 -18.37
C PHE A 107 3.58 -10.79 -17.81
N ALA A 108 3.86 -10.82 -16.51
CA ALA A 108 4.41 -11.95 -15.78
C ALA A 108 3.84 -12.00 -14.35
N ARG A 109 4.65 -11.63 -13.35
CA ARG A 109 4.24 -11.58 -11.93
C ARG A 109 3.99 -10.15 -11.43
N ASP A 110 4.13 -9.15 -12.29
CA ASP A 110 3.69 -7.78 -12.06
C ASP A 110 2.18 -7.73 -11.84
N PHE A 111 1.72 -6.75 -11.06
CA PHE A 111 0.28 -6.56 -10.79
C PHE A 111 -0.15 -5.09 -10.94
N GLY A 112 0.78 -4.19 -11.23
CA GLY A 112 0.55 -2.75 -11.25
C GLY A 112 1.85 -1.94 -11.29
N PRO A 113 1.77 -0.60 -11.10
CA PRO A 113 0.55 0.17 -10.92
C PRO A 113 -0.27 0.28 -12.22
N PHE A 114 -1.51 0.74 -12.10
CA PHE A 114 -2.32 1.11 -13.27
C PHE A 114 -1.65 2.22 -14.10
N ASN A 115 -1.87 2.18 -15.41
CA ASN A 115 -1.36 3.19 -16.33
C ASN A 115 -2.10 4.54 -16.18
N LEU A 116 -1.52 5.61 -16.73
CA LEU A 116 -2.04 6.97 -16.61
C LEU A 116 -3.47 7.12 -17.15
N GLY A 117 -3.85 6.41 -18.22
CA GLY A 117 -5.21 6.49 -18.76
C GLY A 117 -6.26 5.98 -17.78
N VAL A 118 -5.95 4.96 -16.99
CA VAL A 118 -6.83 4.50 -15.90
C VAL A 118 -6.84 5.51 -14.75
N VAL A 119 -5.69 6.09 -14.41
CA VAL A 119 -5.60 7.13 -13.37
C VAL A 119 -6.54 8.31 -13.68
N LEU A 120 -6.50 8.85 -14.91
CA LEU A 120 -7.33 9.99 -15.29
C LEU A 120 -8.82 9.65 -15.26
N ARG A 121 -9.23 8.51 -15.85
CA ARG A 121 -10.62 8.04 -15.79
C ARG A 121 -11.11 7.77 -14.37
N PHE A 122 -10.24 7.26 -13.50
CA PHE A 122 -10.58 7.08 -12.09
C PHE A 122 -10.78 8.42 -11.39
N CYS A 123 -9.99 9.45 -11.72
CA CYS A 123 -10.17 10.79 -11.18
C CYS A 123 -11.53 11.39 -11.57
N GLU A 124 -11.93 11.25 -12.83
CA GLU A 124 -13.26 11.65 -13.33
C GLU A 124 -14.38 10.90 -12.60
N LEU A 125 -14.28 9.56 -12.50
CA LEU A 125 -15.24 8.74 -11.76
C LEU A 125 -15.39 9.19 -10.31
N MET A 126 -14.29 9.52 -9.63
CA MET A 126 -14.35 9.97 -8.24
C MET A 126 -15.03 11.34 -8.12
N GLU A 127 -14.78 12.28 -9.04
CA GLU A 127 -15.50 13.57 -9.06
C GLU A 127 -17.00 13.38 -9.33
N GLU A 128 -17.37 12.50 -10.27
CA GLU A 128 -18.77 12.14 -10.52
C GLU A 128 -19.43 11.60 -9.25
N LYS A 129 -18.77 10.68 -8.53
CA LYS A 129 -19.30 10.13 -7.28
C LYS A 129 -19.44 11.17 -6.17
N ARG A 130 -18.51 12.12 -6.07
CA ARG A 130 -18.60 13.24 -5.12
C ARG A 130 -19.76 14.17 -5.45
N ALA A 131 -20.00 14.44 -6.74
CA ALA A 131 -21.12 15.24 -7.20
C ALA A 131 -22.48 14.54 -7.02
N GLU A 132 -22.52 13.22 -7.26
CA GLU A 132 -23.73 12.40 -7.12
C GLU A 132 -24.12 12.21 -5.64
N PHE A 133 -23.14 12.11 -4.74
CA PHE A 133 -23.33 11.76 -3.33
C PHE A 133 -22.66 12.71 -2.32
N PRO A 134 -22.95 14.04 -2.35
CA PRO A 134 -22.22 15.04 -1.58
C PRO A 134 -22.38 14.94 -0.06
N SER A 135 -23.45 14.29 0.42
CA SER A 135 -23.73 14.14 1.87
C SER A 135 -23.68 12.69 2.36
N ARG A 136 -23.30 11.74 1.50
CA ARG A 136 -23.16 10.33 1.85
C ARG A 136 -21.67 9.99 1.98
N LYS A 137 -21.35 8.91 2.69
CA LYS A 137 -20.02 8.32 2.63
C LYS A 137 -19.87 7.59 1.29
N ILE A 138 -18.78 7.82 0.60
CA ILE A 138 -18.39 7.17 -0.65
C ILE A 138 -17.34 6.12 -0.28
N ILE A 139 -17.71 4.86 -0.35
CA ILE A 139 -16.91 3.74 0.17
C ILE A 139 -16.47 2.88 -1.01
N LEU A 140 -15.19 3.02 -1.37
CA LEU A 140 -14.57 2.17 -2.37
C LEU A 140 -14.10 0.89 -1.71
N HIS A 141 -14.74 -0.23 -2.06
CA HIS A 141 -14.39 -1.54 -1.54
C HIS A 141 -13.62 -2.37 -2.56
N CYS A 142 -12.74 -3.25 -2.08
CA CYS A 142 -12.03 -4.21 -2.91
C CYS A 142 -11.81 -5.52 -2.14
N PRO A 143 -11.55 -6.63 -2.85
CA PRO A 143 -11.14 -7.87 -2.20
C PRO A 143 -9.92 -7.63 -1.31
N MET A 144 -9.87 -8.29 -0.15
CA MET A 144 -8.78 -8.21 0.82
C MET A 144 -7.52 -8.97 0.36
N GLU A 145 -7.07 -8.66 -0.85
CA GLU A 145 -5.88 -9.20 -1.50
C GLU A 145 -4.85 -8.09 -1.64
N PRO A 146 -3.60 -8.26 -1.17
CA PRO A 146 -2.65 -7.15 -1.10
C PRO A 146 -2.37 -6.47 -2.45
N GLU A 147 -2.34 -7.22 -3.56
CA GLU A 147 -2.14 -6.67 -4.91
C GLU A 147 -3.28 -5.72 -5.32
N LYS A 148 -4.53 -6.14 -5.10
CA LYS A 148 -5.74 -5.36 -5.38
C LYS A 148 -5.84 -4.14 -4.48
N CYS A 149 -5.63 -4.32 -3.17
CA CYS A 149 -5.57 -3.24 -2.19
C CYS A 149 -4.53 -2.19 -2.57
N THR A 150 -3.35 -2.61 -3.03
CA THR A 150 -2.27 -1.69 -3.45
C THR A 150 -2.68 -0.88 -4.68
N ASN A 151 -3.30 -1.53 -5.67
CA ASN A 151 -3.76 -0.83 -6.88
C ASN A 151 -4.88 0.17 -6.58
N VAL A 152 -5.84 -0.18 -5.73
CA VAL A 152 -6.91 0.73 -5.27
C VAL A 152 -6.32 1.89 -4.47
N ALA A 153 -5.38 1.62 -3.57
CA ALA A 153 -4.68 2.66 -2.82
C ALA A 153 -3.90 3.61 -3.75
N PHE A 154 -3.25 3.09 -4.79
CA PHE A 154 -2.58 3.90 -5.79
C PHE A 154 -3.56 4.82 -6.54
N LEU A 155 -4.72 4.32 -6.95
CA LEU A 155 -5.73 5.14 -7.64
C LEU A 155 -6.32 6.21 -6.72
N LEU A 156 -6.66 5.86 -5.47
CA LEU A 156 -7.13 6.82 -4.48
C LEU A 156 -6.10 7.91 -4.18
N GLY A 157 -4.83 7.54 -3.97
CA GLY A 157 -3.75 8.52 -3.77
C GLY A 157 -3.49 9.36 -5.01
N SER A 158 -3.64 8.79 -6.20
CA SER A 158 -3.56 9.54 -7.46
C SER A 158 -4.67 10.58 -7.57
N PHE A 159 -5.91 10.23 -7.18
CA PHE A 159 -7.03 11.16 -7.11
C PHE A 159 -6.77 12.32 -6.12
N LEU A 160 -6.22 12.03 -4.93
CA LEU A 160 -5.83 13.07 -3.98
C LEU A 160 -4.87 14.10 -4.61
N ILE A 161 -3.90 13.63 -5.40
CA ILE A 161 -2.89 14.48 -6.03
C ILE A 161 -3.46 15.21 -7.25
N GLN A 162 -4.20 14.51 -8.11
CA GLN A 162 -4.63 15.04 -9.40
C GLN A 162 -5.86 15.96 -9.28
N SER A 163 -6.87 15.55 -8.51
CA SER A 163 -8.13 16.30 -8.42
C SER A 163 -8.23 17.18 -7.18
N LEU A 164 -7.63 16.76 -6.05
CA LEU A 164 -7.74 17.50 -4.77
C LEU A 164 -6.48 18.31 -4.41
N ASP A 165 -5.52 18.41 -5.35
CA ASP A 165 -4.26 19.16 -5.20
C ASP A 165 -3.46 18.83 -3.93
N LYS A 166 -3.60 17.61 -3.41
CA LYS A 166 -2.78 17.14 -2.29
C LYS A 166 -1.33 16.97 -2.69
N SER A 167 -0.42 17.25 -1.75
CA SER A 167 0.98 16.88 -1.91
C SER A 167 1.14 15.35 -1.91
N ASP A 168 2.22 14.89 -2.52
CA ASP A 168 2.65 13.49 -2.48
C ASP A 168 2.86 13.02 -1.02
N GLY A 169 3.39 13.88 -0.15
CA GLY A 169 3.53 13.60 1.28
C GLY A 169 2.20 13.44 2.02
N GLU A 170 1.21 14.29 1.75
CA GLU A 170 -0.15 14.13 2.30
C GLU A 170 -0.77 12.81 1.84
N ALA A 171 -0.72 12.50 0.53
CA ALA A 171 -1.25 11.25 0.00
C ALA A 171 -0.54 10.02 0.61
N ALA A 172 0.79 10.02 0.65
CA ALA A 172 1.58 8.94 1.24
C ALA A 172 1.28 8.75 2.74
N SER A 173 1.09 9.84 3.50
CA SER A 173 0.82 9.76 4.94
C SER A 173 -0.44 8.96 5.28
N VAL A 174 -1.50 9.08 4.45
CA VAL A 174 -2.74 8.33 4.60
C VAL A 174 -2.48 6.82 4.50
N PHE A 175 -1.80 6.39 3.43
CA PHE A 175 -1.55 4.97 3.19
C PHE A 175 -0.46 4.38 4.11
N ASN A 176 0.49 5.19 4.56
CA ASN A 176 1.46 4.81 5.59
C ASN A 176 0.78 4.59 6.95
N ALA A 177 -0.20 5.42 7.31
CA ALA A 177 -1.01 5.23 8.50
C ALA A 177 -1.85 3.94 8.42
N ILE A 178 -2.45 3.67 7.25
CA ILE A 178 -3.19 2.42 7.01
C ILE A 178 -2.27 1.20 7.13
N SER A 179 -1.09 1.25 6.51
CA SER A 179 -0.08 0.16 6.58
C SER A 179 0.40 -0.09 8.01
N SER A 180 0.50 0.97 8.83
CA SER A 180 0.88 0.86 10.23
C SER A 180 -0.22 0.20 11.07
N HIS A 181 -1.50 0.44 10.72
CA HIS A 181 -2.64 -0.20 11.39
C HIS A 181 -2.87 -1.64 10.90
N GLN A 182 -2.59 -1.93 9.62
CA GLN A 182 -2.80 -3.24 9.02
C GLN A 182 -1.59 -3.65 8.19
N GLN A 183 -0.67 -4.37 8.83
CA GLN A 183 0.56 -4.82 8.19
C GLN A 183 0.27 -5.76 7.01
N GLY A 184 1.00 -5.57 5.90
CA GLY A 184 0.86 -6.40 4.71
C GLY A 184 -0.38 -6.12 3.84
N ILE A 185 -1.16 -5.08 4.16
CA ILE A 185 -2.29 -4.65 3.33
C ILE A 185 -1.85 -4.17 1.94
N PHE A 186 -0.67 -3.57 1.83
CA PHE A 186 -0.07 -3.14 0.58
C PHE A 186 1.25 -3.86 0.31
N LEU A 187 1.51 -4.13 -0.97
CA LEU A 187 2.76 -4.70 -1.47
C LEU A 187 3.48 -3.67 -2.33
N PRO A 188 4.82 -3.59 -2.26
CA PRO A 188 5.53 -2.79 -3.23
C PRO A 188 5.46 -3.47 -4.60
N TYR A 189 5.26 -2.65 -5.64
CA TYR A 189 5.23 -3.06 -7.03
C TYR A 189 6.57 -3.68 -7.45
N ARG A 190 6.52 -4.49 -8.50
CA ARG A 190 7.65 -5.25 -9.00
C ARG A 190 7.74 -5.15 -10.52
N ASP A 191 8.88 -5.57 -11.04
CA ASP A 191 9.13 -5.68 -12.47
C ASP A 191 8.31 -6.81 -13.13
N ALA A 192 8.15 -6.67 -14.45
CA ALA A 192 7.43 -7.60 -15.32
C ALA A 192 8.26 -8.85 -15.67
N THR A 193 8.81 -9.51 -14.64
CA THR A 193 9.58 -10.75 -14.82
C THR A 193 9.09 -11.86 -13.90
N ASN A 194 9.41 -13.10 -14.29
CA ASN A 194 9.15 -14.28 -13.47
C ASN A 194 10.19 -14.51 -12.36
N ARG A 195 11.22 -13.66 -12.27
CA ARG A 195 12.29 -13.81 -11.26
C ARG A 195 11.79 -13.43 -9.87
N PRO A 196 12.52 -13.77 -8.80
CA PRO A 196 12.28 -13.16 -7.49
C PRO A 196 12.38 -11.63 -7.58
N ARG A 197 11.57 -10.92 -6.79
CA ARG A 197 11.60 -9.44 -6.75
C ARG A 197 12.90 -8.96 -6.12
N GLU A 198 13.73 -8.28 -6.90
CA GLU A 198 14.98 -7.65 -6.42
C GLU A 198 14.74 -6.21 -5.93
N PHE A 199 13.81 -5.49 -6.56
CA PHE A 199 13.44 -4.13 -6.20
C PHE A 199 11.92 -3.98 -6.01
N GLY A 200 11.51 -3.26 -4.98
CA GLY A 200 10.11 -2.97 -4.69
C GLY A 200 9.81 -1.47 -4.78
N LEU A 201 8.99 -1.07 -5.75
CA LEU A 201 8.54 0.32 -5.88
C LEU A 201 7.37 0.58 -4.93
N SER A 202 7.51 1.52 -4.00
CA SER A 202 6.48 1.84 -3.01
C SER A 202 5.39 2.75 -3.59
N LEU A 203 4.22 2.78 -2.93
CA LEU A 203 3.16 3.75 -3.23
C LEU A 203 3.66 5.19 -3.13
N GLU A 204 4.48 5.49 -2.12
CA GLU A 204 5.07 6.81 -1.92
C GLU A 204 5.92 7.25 -3.12
N SER A 205 6.78 6.36 -3.66
CA SER A 205 7.56 6.67 -4.86
C SER A 205 6.65 6.89 -6.09
N CYS A 206 5.56 6.15 -6.22
CA CYS A 206 4.57 6.40 -7.28
C CYS A 206 3.91 7.78 -7.15
N PHE A 207 3.57 8.20 -5.93
CA PHE A 207 2.97 9.51 -5.66
C PHE A 207 3.95 10.66 -5.92
N GLN A 208 5.21 10.52 -5.53
CA GLN A 208 6.27 11.48 -5.84
C GLN A 208 6.42 11.65 -7.36
N ALA A 209 6.46 10.54 -8.10
CA ALA A 209 6.55 10.56 -9.56
C ALA A 209 5.33 11.25 -10.19
N LEU A 210 4.12 10.93 -9.73
CA LEU A 210 2.88 11.53 -10.23
C LEU A 210 2.82 13.03 -9.93
N ARG A 211 3.20 13.45 -8.72
CA ARG A 211 3.24 14.87 -8.32
C ARG A 211 4.23 15.66 -9.16
N ARG A 212 5.39 15.05 -9.46
CA ARG A 212 6.39 15.65 -10.34
C ARG A 212 5.87 15.77 -11.77
N ALA A 213 5.26 14.71 -12.31
CA ALA A 213 4.65 14.72 -13.62
C ALA A 213 3.56 15.80 -13.74
N LYS A 214 2.70 15.96 -12.74
CA LYS A 214 1.71 17.05 -12.65
C LYS A 214 2.37 18.42 -12.69
N SER A 215 3.46 18.63 -11.92
CA SER A 215 4.19 19.92 -11.91
C SER A 215 4.81 20.28 -13.26
N LEU A 216 5.09 19.28 -14.10
CA LEU A 216 5.63 19.46 -15.44
C LEU A 216 4.53 19.52 -16.51
N GLY A 217 3.25 19.39 -16.13
CA GLY A 217 2.12 19.39 -17.04
C GLY A 217 1.96 18.10 -17.86
N TRP A 218 2.54 16.97 -17.42
CA TRP A 218 2.50 15.71 -18.16
C TRP A 218 1.20 14.91 -17.97
N THR A 219 0.38 15.27 -16.99
CA THR A 219 -0.83 14.54 -16.58
C THR A 219 -2.05 15.44 -16.54
N ARG A 220 -2.18 16.35 -17.51
CA ARG A 220 -3.32 17.28 -17.57
C ARG A 220 -4.64 16.51 -17.69
N LEU A 221 -5.62 16.94 -16.90
CA LEU A 221 -7.01 16.46 -16.97
C LEU A 221 -7.84 17.29 -17.97
N ASP A 222 -7.35 18.47 -18.37
CA ASP A 222 -8.06 19.35 -19.29
C ASP A 222 -7.71 19.03 -20.75
N ASP A 223 -8.72 18.65 -21.53
CA ASP A 223 -8.68 18.31 -22.96
C ASP A 223 -8.40 19.50 -23.92
N GLU A 224 -7.83 20.60 -23.44
CA GLU A 224 -7.40 21.68 -24.35
C GLU A 224 -5.99 21.40 -24.89
N LEU A 225 -5.96 20.59 -25.95
CA LEU A 225 -4.83 20.41 -26.88
C LEU A 225 -5.04 21.20 -28.17
#